data_AF-A0A0Q8Q2G1-F1
#
_entry.id   AF-A0A0Q8Q2G1-F1
#
_cell.length_a   1.000
_cell.length_b   1.000
_cell.length_c   1.000
_cell.angle_alpha   90.00
_cell.angle_beta   90.00
_cell.angle_gamma   90.00
#
_symmetry.space_group_name_H-M   'P 1'
#
loop_
_entity.id
_entity.type
_entity.pdbx_description
1 polymer ?
#
loop_
_entity_poly.entity_id
_entity_poly.type
_entity_poly.pdbx_seq_one_letter_code
_entity_poly.pdbx_strand_id
1 'polypeptide(L)'
;MYGDTELIRRRVSELRDQGADVRALADQLVARVEGLGWAGRAGEAMQERVSARAGHLRTAADQHVAAADALADHAEAVDGAVEEIAAIEGRTTARIADARTRVRAIEARNEGADGVQVTPDPADEALLAFVPPPPAHRDWLTVEIPGPER
;
A
#
# COMPACT_ATOMS: atom_id res chain seq x y z
N MET A 1 -3.20 -10.21 8.53
CA MET A 1 -3.41 -9.68 7.17
C MET A 1 -3.06 -8.21 7.22
N TYR A 2 -2.24 -7.72 6.29
CA TYR A 2 -1.92 -6.30 6.18
C TYR A 2 -3.21 -5.49 6.15
N GLY A 3 -3.22 -4.34 6.82
CA GLY A 3 -4.43 -3.60 7.16
C GLY A 3 -5.40 -3.45 6.00
N ASP A 4 -6.69 -3.35 6.33
CA ASP A 4 -7.76 -3.18 5.35
C ASP A 4 -7.58 -1.85 4.59
N THR A 5 -6.93 -1.89 3.43
CA THR A 5 -6.67 -0.70 2.60
C THR A 5 -7.97 -0.12 2.06
N GLU A 6 -9.06 -0.89 2.03
CA GLU A 6 -10.40 -0.38 1.73
C GLU A 6 -10.93 0.54 2.85
N LEU A 7 -10.69 0.19 4.11
CA LEU A 7 -11.01 1.08 5.23
C LEU A 7 -10.21 2.39 5.14
N ILE A 8 -8.94 2.32 4.72
CA ILE A 8 -8.11 3.51 4.50
C ILE A 8 -8.67 4.35 3.36
N ARG A 9 -8.99 3.75 2.21
CA ARG A 9 -9.62 4.43 1.05
C ARG A 9 -10.92 5.12 1.43
N ARG A 10 -11.78 4.48 2.22
CA ARG A 10 -12.99 5.11 2.75
C ARG A 10 -12.66 6.33 3.60
N ARG A 11 -11.67 6.24 4.48
CA ARG A 11 -11.27 7.35 5.35
C ARG A 11 -10.68 8.53 4.55
N VAL A 12 -9.94 8.25 3.49
CA VAL A 12 -9.45 9.26 2.53
C VAL A 12 -10.61 10.06 1.96
N SER A 13 -11.66 9.38 1.46
CA SER A 13 -12.85 10.04 0.93
C SER A 13 -13.53 10.92 2.00
N GLU A 14 -13.72 10.39 3.21
CA GLU A 14 -14.31 11.16 4.32
C GLU A 14 -13.50 12.42 4.67
N LEU A 15 -12.17 12.37 4.62
CA LEU A 15 -11.32 13.54 4.87
C LEU A 15 -11.41 14.59 3.75
N ARG A 16 -11.50 14.15 2.49
CA ARG A 16 -11.68 15.06 1.34
C ARG A 16 -13.02 15.76 1.41
N ASP A 17 -14.09 15.03 1.75
CA ASP A 17 -15.42 15.59 1.96
C ASP A 17 -15.41 16.62 3.10
N GLN A 18 -14.80 16.29 4.25
CA GLN A 18 -14.64 17.22 5.38
C GLN A 18 -13.87 18.48 4.99
N GLY A 19 -12.79 18.35 4.21
CA GLY A 19 -12.04 19.49 3.69
C GLY A 19 -12.90 20.39 2.79
N ALA A 20 -13.68 19.79 1.88
CA ALA A 20 -14.60 20.51 1.01
C ALA A 20 -15.69 21.26 1.81
N ASP A 21 -16.29 20.59 2.80
CA ASP A 21 -17.31 21.19 3.68
C ASP A 21 -16.75 22.37 4.46
N VAL A 22 -15.56 22.23 5.06
CA VAL A 22 -14.90 23.32 5.81
C VAL A 22 -14.59 24.51 4.91
N ARG A 23 -14.13 24.28 3.67
CA ARG A 23 -13.88 25.34 2.69
C ARG A 23 -15.17 26.05 2.30
N ALA A 24 -16.24 25.30 2.03
CA ALA A 24 -17.55 25.86 1.74
C ALA A 24 -18.10 26.70 2.92
N LEU A 25 -17.92 26.25 4.17
CA LEU A 25 -18.28 27.02 5.36
C LEU A 25 -17.50 28.34 5.47
N ALA A 26 -16.21 28.33 5.14
CA ALA A 26 -15.39 29.54 5.14
C ALA A 26 -15.90 30.56 4.11
N ASP A 27 -16.24 30.11 2.91
CA ASP A 27 -16.73 30.97 1.84
C ASP A 27 -18.13 31.50 2.14
N GLN A 28 -19.02 30.67 2.70
CA GLN A 28 -20.34 31.11 3.17
C GLN A 28 -20.24 32.14 4.29
N LEU A 29 -19.27 32.00 5.20
CA LEU A 29 -19.07 32.96 6.29
C LEU A 29 -18.69 34.34 5.73
N VAL A 30 -17.76 34.40 4.78
CA VAL A 30 -17.34 35.65 4.13
C VAL A 30 -18.51 36.26 3.36
N ALA A 31 -19.16 35.48 2.49
CA ALA A 31 -20.28 35.95 1.68
C ALA A 31 -21.45 36.49 2.52
N ARG A 32 -21.75 35.83 3.65
CA ARG A 32 -22.80 36.29 4.57
C ARG A 32 -22.48 37.63 5.19
N VAL A 33 -21.22 37.87 5.56
CA VAL A 33 -20.81 39.13 6.19
C VAL A 33 -20.74 40.26 5.19
N GLU A 34 -20.28 40.00 3.97
CA GLU A 34 -20.33 40.97 2.86
C GLU A 34 -21.78 41.36 2.52
N GLY A 35 -22.70 40.38 2.49
CA GLY A 35 -24.11 40.59 2.19
C GLY A 35 -24.88 41.42 3.22
N LEU A 36 -24.36 41.59 4.45
CA LEU A 36 -25.00 42.45 5.46
C LEU A 36 -24.90 43.95 5.11
N GLY A 37 -23.94 44.34 4.25
CA GLY A 37 -23.75 45.74 3.86
C GLY A 37 -23.42 46.69 5.02
N TRP A 38 -22.94 46.17 6.15
CA TRP A 38 -22.69 46.96 7.35
C TRP A 38 -21.44 47.84 7.18
N ALA A 39 -21.66 49.14 7.00
CA ALA A 39 -20.60 50.12 6.82
C ALA A 39 -20.10 50.76 8.14
N GLY A 40 -18.87 51.26 8.11
CA GLY A 40 -18.21 51.98 9.20
C GLY A 40 -17.22 51.13 9.99
N ARG A 41 -16.51 51.75 10.94
CA ARG A 41 -15.39 51.12 11.68
C ARG A 41 -15.72 49.79 12.35
N ALA A 42 -16.93 49.62 12.88
CA ALA A 42 -17.36 48.36 13.49
C ALA A 42 -17.55 47.24 12.46
N GLY A 43 -18.08 47.58 11.27
CA GLY A 43 -18.20 46.67 10.13
C GLY A 43 -16.84 46.26 9.58
N GLU A 44 -15.93 47.21 9.42
CA GLU A 44 -14.54 46.95 9.01
C GLU A 44 -13.84 45.98 9.98
N ALA A 45 -13.93 46.24 11.30
CA ALA A 45 -13.35 45.35 12.30
C ALA A 45 -14.01 43.95 12.33
N MET A 46 -15.30 43.85 11.99
CA MET A 46 -15.97 42.56 11.84
C MET A 46 -15.48 41.80 10.60
N GLN A 47 -15.37 42.49 9.46
CA GLN A 47 -14.87 41.93 8.20
C GLN A 47 -13.44 41.40 8.34
N GLU A 48 -12.57 42.14 9.04
CA GLU A 48 -11.20 41.72 9.30
C GLU A 48 -11.15 40.42 10.13
N ARG A 49 -11.90 40.36 11.24
CA ARG A 49 -11.99 39.15 12.08
C ARG A 49 -12.56 37.95 11.34
N VAL A 50 -13.59 38.18 10.52
CA VAL A 50 -14.23 37.13 9.72
C VAL A 50 -13.28 36.61 8.65
N SER A 51 -12.58 37.51 7.96
CA SER A 51 -11.56 37.14 6.97
C SER A 51 -10.44 36.31 7.61
N ALA A 52 -9.96 36.70 8.80
CA ALA A 52 -8.98 35.92 9.54
C ALA A 52 -9.52 34.52 9.92
N ARG A 53 -10.77 34.44 10.41
CA ARG A 53 -11.40 33.16 10.75
C ARG A 53 -11.60 32.26 9.52
N ALA A 54 -12.04 32.83 8.41
CA ALA A 54 -12.18 32.12 7.14
C ALA A 54 -10.81 31.61 6.65
N GLY A 55 -9.75 32.41 6.81
CA GLY A 55 -8.36 31.98 6.58
C GLY A 55 -8.00 30.73 7.39
N HIS A 56 -8.25 30.74 8.70
CA HIS A 56 -8.00 29.56 9.55
C HIS A 56 -8.80 28.32 9.13
N LEU A 57 -10.06 28.49 8.73
CA LEU A 57 -10.88 27.38 8.23
C LEU A 57 -10.31 26.81 6.92
N ARG A 58 -9.88 27.66 5.99
CA ARG A 58 -9.25 27.21 4.74
C ARG A 58 -7.95 26.45 5.01
N THR A 59 -7.12 26.91 5.95
CA THR A 59 -5.94 26.16 6.38
C THR A 59 -6.29 24.80 6.98
N ALA A 60 -7.34 24.70 7.80
CA ALA A 60 -7.80 23.42 8.32
C ALA A 60 -8.31 22.47 7.21
N ALA A 61 -9.02 23.02 6.21
CA ALA A 61 -9.43 22.27 5.03
C ALA A 61 -8.22 21.72 4.24
N ASP A 62 -7.18 22.53 4.05
CA ASP A 62 -5.93 22.10 3.39
C ASP A 62 -5.23 20.98 4.17
N GLN A 63 -5.25 21.03 5.50
CA GLN A 63 -4.72 19.96 6.34
C GLN A 63 -5.50 18.64 6.19
N HIS A 64 -6.83 18.70 6.05
CA HIS A 64 -7.63 17.51 5.78
C HIS A 64 -7.28 16.89 4.42
N VAL A 65 -7.12 17.70 3.38
CA VAL A 65 -6.72 17.22 2.04
C VAL A 65 -5.32 16.60 2.09
N ALA A 66 -4.35 17.28 2.70
CA ALA A 66 -2.98 16.75 2.83
C ALA A 66 -2.93 15.43 3.61
N ALA A 67 -3.72 15.29 4.67
CA ALA A 67 -3.84 14.04 5.41
C ALA A 67 -4.49 12.93 4.57
N ALA A 68 -5.49 13.26 3.76
CA ALA A 68 -6.13 12.32 2.84
C ALA A 68 -5.14 11.81 1.78
N ASP A 69 -4.32 12.70 1.22
CA ASP A 69 -3.32 12.34 0.21
C ASP A 69 -2.24 11.43 0.81
N ALA A 70 -1.72 11.76 2.00
CA ALA A 70 -0.74 10.90 2.68
C ALA A 70 -1.30 9.49 3.01
N LEU A 71 -2.60 9.39 3.33
CA LEU A 71 -3.25 8.10 3.56
C LEU A 71 -3.48 7.32 2.27
N ALA A 72 -3.78 7.99 1.16
CA ALA A 72 -3.89 7.37 -0.16
C ALA A 72 -2.54 6.78 -0.60
N ASP A 73 -1.46 7.57 -0.51
CA ASP A 73 -0.10 7.11 -0.82
C ASP A 73 0.29 5.90 0.03
N HIS A 74 -0.10 5.89 1.32
CA HIS A 74 0.14 4.75 2.20
C HIS A 74 -0.64 3.51 1.79
N ALA A 75 -1.92 3.64 1.42
CA ALA A 75 -2.72 2.51 0.95
C ALA A 75 -2.13 1.90 -0.32
N GLU A 76 -1.68 2.73 -1.27
CA GLU A 76 -0.98 2.26 -2.48
C GLU A 76 0.32 1.54 -2.16
N ALA A 77 1.12 2.06 -1.23
CA ALA A 77 2.35 1.40 -0.80
C ALA A 77 2.10 0.04 -0.13
N VAL A 78 1.02 -0.08 0.65
CA VAL A 78 0.63 -1.36 1.27
C VAL A 78 0.14 -2.34 0.22
N ASP A 79 -0.73 -1.93 -0.70
CA ASP A 79 -1.21 -2.76 -1.81
C ASP A 79 0.00 -3.28 -2.62
N GLY A 80 0.95 -2.40 -2.97
CA GLY A 80 2.18 -2.78 -3.68
C GLY A 80 3.05 -3.78 -2.92
N ALA A 81 3.23 -3.60 -1.60
CA ALA A 81 3.97 -4.56 -0.78
C ALA A 81 3.28 -5.94 -0.71
N VAL A 82 1.95 -5.97 -0.66
CA VAL A 82 1.17 -7.21 -0.67
C VAL A 82 1.31 -7.94 -2.01
N GLU A 83 1.23 -7.20 -3.13
CA GLU A 83 1.45 -7.75 -4.47
C GLU A 83 2.87 -8.31 -4.63
N GLU A 84 3.89 -7.58 -4.13
CA GLU A 84 5.28 -8.03 -4.16
C GLU A 84 5.48 -9.32 -3.36
N ILE A 85 4.92 -9.41 -2.14
CA ILE A 85 4.93 -10.62 -1.32
C ILE A 85 4.31 -11.78 -2.11
N ALA A 86 3.12 -11.59 -2.68
CA ALA A 86 2.42 -12.63 -3.43
C ALA A 86 3.23 -13.08 -4.67
N ALA A 87 3.90 -12.14 -5.34
CA ALA A 87 4.75 -12.43 -6.49
C ALA A 87 5.99 -13.24 -6.10
N ILE A 88 6.67 -12.89 -4.99
CA ILE A 88 7.83 -13.65 -4.49
C ILE A 88 7.38 -15.05 -4.03
N GLU A 89 6.28 -15.14 -3.28
CA GLU A 89 5.69 -16.41 -2.83
C GLU A 89 5.37 -17.32 -4.02
N GLY A 90 4.71 -16.79 -5.06
CA GLY A 90 4.37 -17.51 -6.28
C GLY A 90 5.61 -17.99 -7.05
N ARG A 91 6.62 -17.13 -7.25
CA ARG A 91 7.88 -17.50 -7.91
C ARG A 91 8.62 -18.59 -7.15
N THR A 92 8.68 -18.48 -5.82
CA THR A 92 9.36 -19.45 -4.96
C THR A 92 8.66 -20.80 -5.00
N THR A 93 7.34 -20.80 -4.89
CA THR A 93 6.52 -22.01 -4.95
C THR A 93 6.69 -22.72 -6.29
N ALA A 94 6.69 -21.98 -7.40
CA ALA A 94 6.94 -22.53 -8.73
C ALA A 94 8.34 -23.16 -8.85
N ARG A 95 9.38 -22.47 -8.38
CA ARG A 95 10.77 -23.00 -8.40
C ARG A 95 10.92 -24.29 -7.61
N ILE A 96 10.30 -24.38 -6.42
CA ILE A 96 10.32 -25.60 -5.60
C ILE A 96 9.58 -26.74 -6.30
N ALA A 97 8.43 -26.46 -6.93
CA ALA A 97 7.68 -27.47 -7.68
C ALA A 97 8.46 -28.00 -8.89
N ASP A 98 9.15 -27.12 -9.60
CA ASP A 98 10.00 -27.49 -10.73
C ASP A 98 11.20 -28.33 -10.29
N ALA A 99 11.90 -27.94 -9.22
CA ALA A 99 13.00 -28.71 -8.62
C ALA A 99 12.52 -30.10 -8.19
N ARG A 100 11.37 -30.18 -7.51
CA ARG A 100 10.75 -31.46 -7.12
C ARG A 100 10.48 -32.37 -8.32
N THR A 101 10.01 -31.80 -9.43
CA THR A 101 9.72 -32.54 -10.65
C THR A 101 11.01 -33.10 -11.28
N ARG A 102 12.08 -32.30 -11.33
CA ARG A 102 13.39 -32.74 -11.83
C ARG A 102 14.00 -33.86 -10.98
N VAL A 103 14.00 -33.70 -9.65
CA VAL A 103 14.53 -34.72 -8.74
C VAL A 103 13.77 -36.04 -8.88
N ARG A 104 12.43 -36.02 -8.93
CA ARG A 104 11.62 -37.23 -9.15
C ARG A 104 11.91 -37.91 -10.49
N ALA A 105 12.17 -37.14 -11.55
CA ALA A 105 12.53 -37.70 -12.84
C ALA A 105 13.89 -38.42 -12.81
N ILE A 106 14.84 -37.89 -12.04
CA ILE A 106 16.15 -38.52 -11.81
C ILE A 106 16.01 -39.79 -10.98
N GLU A 107 15.23 -39.75 -9.89
CA GLU A 107 14.93 -40.92 -9.06
C GLU A 107 14.30 -42.05 -9.88
N ALA A 108 13.24 -41.76 -10.65
CA ALA A 108 12.57 -42.75 -11.50
C ALA A 108 13.51 -43.35 -12.57
N ARG A 109 14.44 -42.55 -13.11
CA ARG A 109 15.46 -43.03 -14.05
C ARG A 109 16.45 -43.97 -13.38
N ASN A 110 16.89 -43.63 -12.18
CA ASN A 110 17.87 -44.40 -11.40
C ASN A 110 17.31 -45.74 -10.91
N GLU A 111 16.00 -45.81 -10.62
CA GLU A 111 15.31 -47.05 -10.22
C GLU A 111 15.17 -48.05 -11.38
N GLY A 112 15.06 -47.58 -12.61
CA GLY A 112 14.78 -48.41 -13.79
C GLY A 112 16.02 -48.91 -14.56
N ALA A 113 17.24 -48.60 -14.13
CA ALA A 113 18.46 -48.82 -14.93
C ALA A 113 19.56 -49.60 -14.19
N ASP A 114 20.09 -50.65 -14.85
CA ASP A 114 21.36 -51.34 -14.49
C ASP A 114 22.62 -50.51 -14.90
N GLY A 115 22.50 -49.18 -14.92
CA GLY A 115 23.49 -48.26 -15.48
C GLY A 115 24.06 -47.23 -14.49
N VAL A 116 24.84 -46.27 -15.00
CA VAL A 116 25.44 -45.20 -14.19
C VAL A 116 24.34 -44.34 -13.57
N GLN A 117 24.36 -44.26 -12.24
CA GLN A 117 23.46 -43.45 -11.43
C GLN A 117 23.69 -41.96 -11.71
N VAL A 118 22.61 -41.21 -11.92
CA VAL A 118 22.66 -39.75 -12.07
C VAL A 118 22.30 -39.11 -10.75
N THR A 119 23.17 -38.24 -10.22
CA THR A 119 22.86 -37.44 -9.03
C THR A 119 22.05 -36.19 -9.38
N PRO A 120 21.08 -35.79 -8.54
CA PRO A 120 20.41 -34.50 -8.66
C PRO A 120 21.37 -33.30 -8.68
N ASP A 121 20.90 -32.19 -9.26
CA ASP A 121 21.61 -30.91 -9.20
C ASP A 121 21.61 -30.39 -7.74
N PRO A 122 22.77 -30.00 -7.17
CA PRO A 122 22.83 -29.40 -5.84
C PRO A 122 21.91 -28.18 -5.65
N ALA A 123 21.60 -27.43 -6.71
CA ALA A 123 20.65 -26.33 -6.66
C ALA A 123 19.21 -26.81 -6.43
N ASP A 124 18.82 -27.95 -7.01
CA ASP A 124 17.50 -28.55 -6.79
C ASP A 124 17.39 -29.11 -5.37
N GLU A 125 18.46 -29.71 -4.84
CA GLU A 125 18.52 -30.15 -3.45
C GLU A 125 18.40 -28.98 -2.47
N ALA A 126 19.10 -27.86 -2.73
CA ALA A 126 19.00 -26.65 -1.93
C ALA A 126 17.59 -26.03 -1.97
N LEU A 127 16.92 -26.01 -3.13
CA LEU A 127 15.54 -25.56 -3.27
C LEU A 127 14.55 -26.45 -2.51
N LEU A 128 14.77 -27.76 -2.47
CA LEU A 128 13.92 -28.69 -1.72
C LEU A 128 14.12 -28.61 -0.20
N ALA A 129 15.31 -28.22 0.24
CA ALA A 129 15.62 -27.98 1.65
C ALA A 129 15.18 -26.60 2.15
N PHE A 130 14.82 -25.68 1.23
CA PHE A 130 14.37 -24.33 1.58
C PHE A 130 13.06 -24.37 2.38
N VAL A 131 13.04 -23.63 3.49
CA VAL A 131 11.85 -23.47 4.34
C VAL A 131 11.21 -22.11 4.04
N PRO A 132 10.08 -22.07 3.31
CA PRO A 132 9.44 -20.80 2.98
C PRO A 132 8.86 -20.12 4.23
N PRO A 133 8.86 -18.78 4.29
CA PRO A 133 8.10 -18.04 5.29
C PRO A 133 6.60 -18.39 5.24
N PRO A 134 5.84 -18.07 6.31
CA PRO A 134 4.39 -18.21 6.28
C PRO A 134 3.76 -17.41 5.12
N PRO A 135 2.65 -17.89 4.54
CA PRO A 135 1.95 -17.18 3.47
C PRO A 135 1.62 -15.74 3.86
N ALA A 136 1.74 -14.81 2.92
CA ALA A 136 1.48 -13.38 3.14
C ALA A 136 2.24 -12.76 4.33
N HIS A 137 3.44 -13.26 4.68
CA HIS A 137 4.28 -12.69 5.73
C HIS A 137 5.34 -11.72 5.17
N ARG A 138 5.76 -10.72 5.95
CA ARG A 138 6.68 -9.66 5.47
C ARG A 138 8.05 -10.19 5.10
N ASP A 139 8.43 -11.31 5.72
CA ASP A 139 9.75 -11.89 5.54
C ASP A 139 9.98 -12.33 4.09
N TRP A 140 8.90 -12.55 3.31
CA TRP A 140 8.97 -12.74 1.86
C TRP A 140 9.72 -11.62 1.13
N LEU A 141 9.63 -10.37 1.60
CA LEU A 141 10.35 -9.23 1.02
C LEU A 141 11.87 -9.30 1.21
N THR A 142 12.35 -10.21 2.07
CA THR A 142 13.77 -10.42 2.35
C THR A 142 14.26 -11.81 1.92
N VAL A 143 13.43 -12.58 1.23
CA VAL A 143 13.79 -13.94 0.79
C VAL A 143 14.77 -13.87 -0.36
N GLU A 144 15.97 -14.43 -0.14
CA GLU A 144 16.91 -14.78 -1.18
C GLU A 144 16.72 -16.25 -1.55
N ILE A 145 16.30 -16.50 -2.80
CA ILE A 145 16.04 -17.87 -3.29
C ILE A 145 17.35 -18.44 -3.84
N PRO A 146 17.79 -19.64 -3.39
CA PRO A 146 18.97 -20.31 -3.96
C PRO A 146 18.80 -20.61 -5.46
N GLY A 147 19.86 -20.37 -6.25
CA GLY A 147 19.92 -20.69 -7.68
C GLY A 147 19.81 -19.46 -8.60
N PRO A 148 20.14 -19.59 -9.89
CA PRO A 148 20.23 -18.45 -10.80
C PRO A 148 18.85 -17.82 -11.06
N GLU A 149 18.81 -16.48 -11.00
CA GLU A 149 17.73 -15.69 -11.59
C GLU A 149 17.79 -15.89 -13.11
N ARG A 150 16.92 -16.75 -13.65
CA ARG A 150 16.74 -16.87 -15.09
C ARG A 150 15.83 -15.76 -15.61
#